data_AF-B1ZAN4-F1
#
_entry.id   AF-B1ZAN4-F1
#
_cell.length_a   1.000
_cell.length_b   1.000
_cell.length_c   1.000
_cell.angle_alpha   90.00
_cell.angle_beta   90.00
_cell.angle_gamma   90.00
#
_symmetry.space_group_name_H-M   'P 1'
#
loop_
_entity.id
_entity.type
_entity.pdbx_description
1 polymer ?
#
loop_
_entity_poly.entity_id
_entity_poly.type
_entity_poly.pdbx_seq_one_letter_code
_entity_poly.pdbx_strand_id
1 'polypeptide(L)'
;MESGPLSPWLYAGLIEVRLPAICAETRHMHAALSARINKTDRNDAPGIAQMMRVGLFKPVHVKTPASQQRRLLLTSRKLLQRKAYDIESDLRGQLRNFGLKVGVVGAVGFEQRVRDLVLDLPFVAAVILPLLEARAALRTQLAKLHKMPLEQVRTDPVCRRLMTALEVGPVVALTNRTCVDNPALVAVARKSEISATLHASAKLLPWVVCTSIWRSVSTTCSALVF
;
A
#
# COMPACT_ATOMS: atom_id res chain seq x y z
N MET A 1 -5.14 -25.44 0.10
CA MET A 1 -4.78 -24.32 1.00
C MET A 1 -5.03 -23.04 0.24
N GLU A 2 -6.04 -22.27 0.66
CA GLU A 2 -6.47 -21.12 -0.10
C GLU A 2 -5.46 -19.97 -0.01
N SER A 3 -5.30 -19.26 -1.13
CA SER A 3 -4.60 -17.99 -1.17
C SER A 3 -5.41 -16.95 -0.41
N GLY A 4 -5.00 -16.64 0.81
CA GLY A 4 -5.62 -15.64 1.66
C GLY A 4 -4.60 -14.65 2.23
N PRO A 5 -5.03 -13.71 3.07
CA PRO A 5 -4.13 -12.76 3.74
C PRO A 5 -3.05 -13.46 4.60
N LEU A 6 -3.27 -14.72 4.98
CA LEU A 6 -2.34 -15.53 5.78
C LEU A 6 -1.27 -16.26 4.95
N SER A 7 -1.45 -16.39 3.63
CA SER A 7 -0.53 -17.17 2.79
C SER A 7 0.93 -16.70 2.88
N PRO A 8 1.24 -15.38 2.93
CA PRO A 8 2.62 -14.94 3.09
C PRO A 8 3.25 -15.31 4.44
N TRP A 9 2.47 -15.29 5.52
CA TRP A 9 2.94 -15.68 6.86
C TRP A 9 3.21 -17.18 6.93
N LEU A 10 2.29 -17.98 6.41
CA LEU A 10 2.44 -19.44 6.37
C LEU A 10 3.61 -19.86 5.49
N TYR A 11 3.74 -19.25 4.29
CA TYR A 11 4.88 -19.51 3.40
C TYR A 11 6.20 -19.23 4.09
N ALA A 12 6.32 -18.09 4.78
CA ALA A 12 7.53 -17.75 5.53
C ALA A 12 7.85 -18.78 6.62
N GLY A 13 6.85 -19.19 7.41
CA GLY A 13 7.03 -20.21 8.45
C GLY A 13 7.44 -21.58 7.91
N LEU A 14 6.85 -22.02 6.80
CA LEU A 14 7.22 -23.29 6.14
C LEU A 14 8.68 -23.27 5.64
N ILE A 15 9.10 -22.17 5.03
CA ILE A 15 10.48 -22.00 4.57
C ILE A 15 11.46 -21.96 5.75
N GLU A 16 11.09 -21.31 6.86
CA GLU A 16 11.90 -21.24 8.09
C GLU A 16 12.18 -22.64 8.68
N VAL A 17 11.17 -23.52 8.71
CA VAL A 17 11.33 -24.92 9.12
C VAL A 17 11.90 -25.83 8.01
N ARG A 18 12.41 -25.25 6.92
CA ARG A 18 13.03 -25.93 5.77
C ARG A 18 12.11 -26.90 5.03
N LEU A 19 10.80 -26.65 5.06
CA LEU A 19 9.83 -27.41 4.26
C LEU A 19 9.73 -26.84 2.84
N PRO A 20 9.66 -27.70 1.80
CA PRO A 20 9.39 -27.24 0.44
C PRO A 20 8.03 -26.55 0.35
N ALA A 21 8.02 -25.25 0.05
CA ALA A 21 6.81 -24.47 -0.11
C ALA A 21 6.82 -23.72 -1.44
N ILE A 22 5.71 -23.80 -2.17
CA ILE A 22 5.49 -23.10 -3.43
C ILE A 22 4.16 -22.37 -3.34
N CYS A 23 4.16 -21.07 -3.61
CA CYS A 23 2.94 -20.30 -3.79
C CYS A 23 2.57 -20.30 -5.27
N ALA A 24 1.40 -20.83 -5.64
CA ALA A 24 0.95 -20.90 -7.02
C ALA A 24 -0.07 -19.80 -7.36
N GLU A 25 -0.11 -19.37 -8.62
CA GLU A 25 -1.03 -18.32 -9.09
C GLU A 25 -2.47 -18.83 -9.12
N THR A 26 -3.32 -18.28 -8.25
CA THR A 26 -4.69 -18.76 -8.04
C THR A 26 -5.59 -18.64 -9.25
N ARG A 27 -5.44 -17.58 -10.06
CA ARG A 27 -6.24 -17.41 -11.27
C ARG A 27 -5.92 -18.47 -12.31
N HIS A 28 -4.63 -18.83 -12.44
CA HIS A 28 -4.21 -19.87 -13.36
C HIS A 28 -4.70 -21.24 -12.91
N MET A 29 -4.60 -21.54 -11.61
CA MET A 29 -5.15 -22.77 -11.03
C MET A 29 -6.66 -22.84 -11.21
N HIS A 30 -7.37 -21.74 -10.96
CA HIS A 30 -8.82 -21.70 -11.12
C HIS A 30 -9.23 -21.90 -12.58
N ALA A 31 -8.57 -21.24 -13.54
CA ALA A 31 -8.87 -21.38 -14.97
C ALA A 31 -8.63 -22.81 -15.49
N ALA A 32 -7.64 -23.53 -14.95
CA ALA A 32 -7.39 -24.92 -15.30
C ALA A 32 -8.45 -25.88 -14.73
N LEU A 33 -9.08 -25.51 -13.61
CA LEU A 33 -10.06 -26.34 -12.90
C LEU A 33 -11.52 -25.93 -13.15
N SER A 34 -11.75 -24.77 -13.77
CA SER A 34 -13.09 -24.18 -13.96
C SER A 34 -14.00 -24.99 -14.89
N ALA A 35 -13.45 -25.91 -15.68
CA ALA A 35 -14.22 -26.81 -16.53
C ALA A 35 -14.97 -27.92 -15.75
N ARG A 36 -14.75 -28.05 -14.43
CA ARG A 36 -15.46 -29.03 -13.60
C ARG A 36 -16.85 -28.52 -13.20
N ILE A 37 -17.88 -29.31 -13.51
CA ILE A 37 -19.30 -28.97 -13.34
C ILE A 37 -19.69 -28.78 -11.85
N ASN A 38 -19.09 -29.57 -10.93
CA ASN A 38 -19.37 -29.52 -9.49
C ASN A 38 -18.15 -29.05 -8.70
N LYS A 39 -18.04 -27.74 -8.50
CA LYS A 39 -16.96 -27.12 -7.71
C LYS A 39 -17.16 -27.38 -6.22
N THR A 40 -16.27 -28.18 -5.63
CA THR A 40 -16.14 -28.35 -4.18
C THR A 40 -14.66 -28.52 -3.85
N ASP A 41 -14.22 -28.13 -2.65
CA ASP A 41 -12.81 -28.27 -2.24
C ASP A 41 -12.31 -29.71 -2.36
N ARG A 42 -13.19 -30.68 -2.07
CA ARG A 42 -12.91 -32.11 -2.23
C ARG A 42 -12.67 -32.50 -3.69
N ASN A 43 -13.41 -31.93 -4.62
CA ASN A 43 -13.28 -32.21 -6.05
C ASN A 43 -12.12 -31.44 -6.69
N ASP A 44 -11.73 -30.29 -6.13
CA ASP A 44 -10.63 -29.48 -6.63
C ASP A 44 -9.27 -30.07 -6.20
N ALA A 45 -9.19 -30.66 -5.00
CA ALA A 45 -7.94 -31.19 -4.44
C ALA A 45 -7.18 -32.17 -5.37
N PRO A 46 -7.81 -33.19 -6.00
CA PRO A 46 -7.12 -34.07 -6.94
C PRO A 46 -6.62 -33.33 -8.19
N GLY A 47 -7.38 -32.35 -8.68
CA GLY A 47 -6.98 -31.54 -9.83
C GLY A 47 -5.76 -30.68 -9.51
N ILE A 48 -5.75 -30.03 -8.34
CA ILE A 48 -4.61 -29.29 -7.83
C ILE A 48 -3.39 -30.19 -7.66
N ALA A 49 -3.55 -31.38 -7.06
CA ALA A 49 -2.46 -32.32 -6.86
C ALA A 49 -1.85 -32.79 -8.19
N GLN A 50 -2.68 -33.07 -9.20
CA GLN A 50 -2.20 -33.43 -10.52
C GLN A 50 -1.44 -32.27 -11.17
N MET A 51 -1.98 -31.04 -11.12
CA MET A 51 -1.29 -29.85 -11.64
C MET A 51 0.07 -29.63 -10.99
N MET A 52 0.18 -29.81 -9.67
CA MET A 52 1.46 -29.74 -8.96
C MET A 52 2.42 -30.83 -9.43
N ARG A 53 1.95 -32.08 -9.56
CA ARG A 53 2.76 -33.24 -9.97
C ARG A 53 3.36 -33.08 -11.36
N VAL A 54 2.59 -32.54 -12.31
CA VAL A 54 3.04 -32.36 -13.71
C VAL A 54 3.62 -30.97 -13.98
N GLY A 55 3.77 -30.11 -12.96
CA GLY A 55 4.33 -28.77 -13.12
C GLY A 55 3.44 -27.80 -13.91
N LEU A 56 2.15 -28.08 -14.07
CA LEU A 56 1.19 -27.21 -14.76
C LEU A 56 0.69 -26.10 -13.83
N PHE A 57 1.60 -25.31 -13.28
CA PHE A 57 1.27 -24.15 -12.47
C PHE A 57 2.28 -23.02 -12.67
N LYS A 58 1.89 -21.81 -12.28
CA LYS A 58 2.77 -20.65 -12.28
C LYS A 58 3.17 -20.31 -10.85
N PRO A 59 4.46 -20.40 -10.47
CA PRO A 59 4.90 -19.96 -9.16
C PRO A 59 4.79 -18.44 -9.04
N VAL A 60 4.36 -17.98 -7.88
CA VAL A 60 4.24 -16.56 -7.52
C VAL A 60 5.26 -16.26 -6.44
N HIS A 61 6.01 -15.18 -6.62
CA HIS A 61 6.91 -14.69 -5.60
C HIS A 61 6.12 -14.16 -4.39
N VAL A 62 6.36 -14.76 -3.24
CA VAL A 62 5.86 -14.25 -1.96
C VAL A 62 6.81 -13.16 -1.47
N LYS A 63 6.29 -11.97 -1.21
CA LYS A 63 7.09 -10.85 -0.70
C LYS A 63 7.80 -11.24 0.60
N THR A 64 9.05 -10.81 0.74
CA THR A 64 9.83 -11.01 1.96
C THR A 64 9.17 -10.37 3.18
N PRO A 65 9.43 -10.89 4.39
CA PRO A 65 8.93 -10.27 5.64
C PRO A 65 9.27 -8.78 5.75
N ALA A 66 10.48 -8.38 5.34
CA ALA A 66 10.90 -6.98 5.35
C ALA A 66 10.03 -6.10 4.45
N SER A 67 9.70 -6.56 3.24
CA SER A 67 8.81 -5.81 2.33
C SER A 67 7.36 -5.80 2.78
N GLN A 68 6.90 -6.83 3.50
CA GLN A 68 5.59 -6.82 4.16
C GLN A 68 5.54 -5.77 5.29
N GLN A 69 6.56 -5.71 6.15
CA GLN A 69 6.66 -4.71 7.22
C GLN A 69 6.71 -3.27 6.69
N ARG A 70 7.52 -3.01 5.65
CA ARG A 70 7.54 -1.70 5.00
C ARG A 70 6.19 -1.34 4.38
N ARG A 71 5.51 -2.31 3.76
CA ARG A 71 4.17 -2.10 3.20
C ARG A 71 3.16 -1.76 4.29
N LEU A 72 3.19 -2.47 5.43
CA LEU A 72 2.36 -2.17 6.60
C LEU A 72 2.53 -0.71 7.03
N LEU A 73 3.78 -0.26 7.21
CA LEU A 73 4.10 1.13 7.57
C LEU A 73 3.49 2.14 6.58
N LEU A 74 3.71 1.93 5.28
CA LEU A 74 3.18 2.81 4.23
C LEU A 74 1.64 2.83 4.21
N THR A 75 0.99 1.67 4.36
CA THR A 75 -0.48 1.58 4.40
C THR A 75 -1.06 2.24 5.64
N SER A 76 -0.44 2.06 6.81
CA SER A 76 -0.87 2.67 8.07
C SER A 76 -0.71 4.18 8.05
N ARG A 77 0.41 4.70 7.52
CA ARG A 77 0.60 6.13 7.29
C ARG A 77 -0.51 6.69 6.39
N LYS A 78 -0.84 6.01 5.29
CA LYS A 78 -1.90 6.44 4.36
C LYS A 78 -3.28 6.41 5.00
N LEU A 79 -3.55 5.42 5.86
CA LEU A 79 -4.79 5.34 6.64
C LEU A 79 -4.96 6.57 7.53
N LEU A 80 -3.96 6.91 8.35
CA LEU A 80 -4.03 8.08 9.24
C LEU A 80 -4.20 9.38 8.45
N GLN A 81 -3.48 9.53 7.33
CA GLN A 81 -3.61 10.69 6.45
C GLN A 81 -5.04 10.84 5.90
N ARG A 82 -5.64 9.74 5.41
CA ARG A 82 -7.02 9.75 4.91
C ARG A 82 -8.01 10.10 6.01
N LYS A 83 -7.91 9.46 7.18
CA LYS A 83 -8.82 9.72 8.30
C LYS A 83 -8.74 11.16 8.80
N ALA A 84 -7.56 11.75 8.86
CA ALA A 84 -7.42 13.17 9.20
C ALA A 84 -8.09 14.08 8.14
N TYR A 85 -7.94 13.75 6.86
CA TYR A 85 -8.59 14.49 5.77
C TYR A 85 -10.11 14.33 5.77
N ASP A 86 -10.61 13.11 6.01
CA ASP A 86 -12.04 12.82 6.09
C ASP A 86 -12.71 13.69 7.16
N ILE A 87 -12.09 13.81 8.35
CA ILE A 87 -12.57 14.69 9.43
C ILE A 87 -12.53 16.16 9.00
N GLU A 88 -11.45 16.64 8.38
CA GLU A 88 -11.38 18.03 7.90
C GLU A 88 -12.48 18.35 6.88
N SER A 89 -12.70 17.43 5.93
CA SER A 89 -13.71 17.57 4.89
C SER A 89 -15.12 17.55 5.48
N ASP A 90 -15.37 16.65 6.43
CA ASP A 90 -16.65 16.52 7.10
C ASP A 90 -16.96 17.75 7.96
N LEU A 91 -16.00 18.24 8.75
CA LEU A 91 -16.12 19.48 9.52
C LEU A 91 -16.45 20.68 8.62
N ARG A 92 -15.79 20.80 7.47
CA ARG A 92 -16.10 21.85 6.48
C ARG A 92 -17.53 21.72 5.93
N GLY A 93 -18.05 20.51 5.78
CA GLY A 93 -19.41 20.24 5.34
C GLY A 93 -20.43 20.59 6.41
N GLN A 94 -20.25 20.07 7.63
CA GLN A 94 -21.16 20.30 8.75
C GLN A 94 -21.28 21.79 9.12
N LEU A 95 -20.15 22.51 9.19
CA LEU A 95 -20.14 23.94 9.54
C LEU A 95 -20.89 24.82 8.52
N ARG A 96 -20.92 24.41 7.25
CA ARG A 96 -21.68 25.14 6.21
C ARG A 96 -23.19 25.15 6.48
N ASN A 97 -23.73 24.12 7.12
CA ASN A 97 -25.17 24.06 7.46
C ASN A 97 -25.57 25.15 8.47
N PHE A 98 -24.61 25.62 9.27
CA PHE A 98 -24.78 26.71 10.22
C PHE A 98 -24.34 28.08 9.66
N GLY A 99 -24.09 28.17 8.35
CA GLY A 99 -23.58 29.40 7.71
C GLY A 99 -22.09 29.69 7.96
N LEU A 100 -21.37 28.80 8.66
CA LEU A 100 -19.97 29.00 9.02
C LEU A 100 -19.03 28.51 7.91
N LYS A 101 -18.26 29.43 7.33
CA LYS A 101 -17.30 29.11 6.27
C LYS A 101 -15.87 29.12 6.82
N VAL A 102 -15.25 27.94 6.82
CA VAL A 102 -13.85 27.74 7.24
C VAL A 102 -12.86 28.49 6.33
N GLY A 103 -13.12 28.55 5.02
CA GLY A 103 -12.25 29.21 4.03
C GLY A 103 -10.98 28.42 3.71
N VAL A 104 -10.06 29.04 2.97
CA VAL A 104 -8.75 28.47 2.65
C VAL A 104 -7.84 28.66 3.87
N VAL A 105 -7.48 27.56 4.53
CA VAL A 105 -6.60 27.56 5.70
C VAL A 105 -5.63 26.40 5.59
N GLY A 106 -4.38 26.66 5.96
CA GLY A 106 -3.34 25.64 6.06
C GLY A 106 -3.64 24.65 7.18
N ALA A 107 -2.99 23.49 7.13
CA ALA A 107 -3.27 22.39 8.05
C ALA A 107 -3.02 22.73 9.54
N VAL A 108 -2.13 23.68 9.83
CA VAL A 108 -1.82 24.16 11.19
C VAL A 108 -2.91 25.11 11.69
N GLY A 109 -3.34 26.07 10.86
CA GLY A 109 -4.35 27.06 11.24
C GLY A 109 -5.80 26.55 11.22
N PHE A 110 -6.05 25.37 10.65
CA PHE A 110 -7.40 24.81 10.54
C PHE A 110 -8.10 24.65 11.89
N GLU A 111 -7.40 24.14 12.90
CA GLU A 111 -8.01 23.88 14.21
C GLU A 111 -8.43 25.17 14.89
N GLN A 112 -7.52 26.15 14.97
CA GLN A 112 -7.81 27.44 15.57
C GLN A 112 -8.99 28.12 14.84
N ARG A 113 -8.96 28.11 13.50
CA ARG A 113 -10.03 28.71 12.69
C ARG A 113 -11.39 28.09 13.00
N VAL A 114 -11.47 26.77 13.18
CA VAL A 114 -12.74 26.11 13.52
C VAL A 114 -13.19 26.47 14.94
N ARG A 115 -12.26 26.52 15.91
CA ARG A 115 -12.57 26.95 17.28
C ARG A 115 -13.14 28.38 17.32
N ASP A 116 -12.54 29.30 16.57
CA ASP A 116 -13.01 30.69 16.49
C ASP A 116 -14.42 30.77 15.88
N LEU A 117 -14.74 29.92 14.90
CA LEU A 117 -16.05 29.93 14.22
C LEU A 117 -17.19 29.41 15.09
N VAL A 118 -16.90 28.54 16.07
CA VAL A 118 -17.94 27.91 16.91
C VAL A 118 -18.03 28.55 18.30
N LEU A 119 -17.25 29.59 18.57
CA LEU A 119 -17.09 30.20 19.89
C LEU A 119 -18.43 30.65 20.50
N ASP A 120 -19.31 31.25 19.69
CA ASP A 120 -20.62 31.75 20.12
C ASP A 120 -21.76 30.71 20.01
N LEU A 121 -21.44 29.45 19.66
CA LEU A 121 -22.40 28.38 19.43
C LEU A 121 -22.10 27.18 20.35
N PRO A 122 -22.51 27.21 21.63
CA PRO A 122 -22.05 26.25 22.64
C PRO A 122 -22.39 24.79 22.30
N PHE A 123 -23.58 24.53 21.73
CA PHE A 123 -23.96 23.19 21.30
C PHE A 123 -23.12 22.70 20.12
N VAL A 124 -22.90 23.56 19.11
CA VAL A 124 -22.07 23.21 17.94
C VAL A 124 -20.63 22.99 18.37
N ALA A 125 -20.10 23.83 19.25
CA ALA A 125 -18.78 23.66 19.84
C ALA A 125 -18.65 22.31 20.55
N ALA A 126 -19.62 21.92 21.39
CA ALA A 126 -19.59 20.65 22.12
C ALA A 126 -19.49 19.41 21.20
N VAL A 127 -20.07 19.47 20.00
CA VAL A 127 -19.99 18.39 18.99
C VAL A 127 -18.71 18.45 18.17
N ILE A 128 -18.26 19.65 17.80
CA ILE A 128 -17.13 19.86 16.89
C ILE A 128 -15.77 19.70 17.60
N LEU A 129 -15.66 20.11 18.86
CA LEU A 129 -14.39 20.06 19.61
C LEU A 129 -13.82 18.63 19.74
N PRO A 130 -14.59 17.58 20.06
CA PRO A 130 -14.09 16.21 20.06
C PRO A 130 -13.56 15.74 18.70
N LEU A 131 -14.18 16.19 17.60
CA LEU A 131 -13.71 15.86 16.25
C LEU A 131 -12.37 16.53 15.94
N LEU A 132 -12.16 17.76 16.42
CA LEU A 132 -10.86 18.44 16.33
C LEU A 132 -9.78 17.72 17.14
N GLU A 133 -10.10 17.23 18.34
CA GLU A 133 -9.16 16.45 19.16
C GLU A 133 -8.78 15.14 18.46
N ALA A 134 -9.75 14.40 17.92
CA ALA A 134 -9.49 13.19 17.14
C ALA A 134 -8.58 13.48 15.94
N ARG A 135 -8.84 14.57 15.21
CA ARG A 135 -7.97 15.03 14.11
C ARG A 135 -6.55 15.36 14.59
N ALA A 136 -6.41 16.08 15.70
CA ALA A 136 -5.10 16.46 16.25
C ALA A 136 -4.28 15.22 16.64
N ALA A 137 -4.93 14.23 17.27
CA ALA A 137 -4.33 12.95 17.59
C ALA A 137 -3.86 12.21 16.33
N LEU A 138 -4.72 12.10 15.30
CA LEU A 138 -4.37 11.46 14.02
C LEU A 138 -3.17 12.13 13.36
N ARG A 139 -3.11 13.47 13.34
CA ARG A 139 -1.98 14.22 12.77
C ARG A 139 -0.68 14.00 13.53
N THR A 140 -0.76 13.95 14.87
CA THR A 140 0.38 13.64 15.72
C THR A 140 0.94 12.25 15.43
N GLN A 141 0.08 11.24 15.34
CA GLN A 141 0.51 9.88 15.01
C GLN A 141 0.98 9.75 13.56
N LEU A 142 0.37 10.47 12.62
CA LEU A 142 0.84 10.54 11.24
C LEU A 142 2.26 11.09 11.15
N ALA A 143 2.59 12.13 11.93
CA ALA A 143 3.94 12.68 11.98
C ALA A 143 4.95 11.64 12.51
N LYS A 144 4.59 10.85 13.52
CA LYS A 144 5.43 9.75 14.01
C LYS A 144 5.65 8.68 12.93
N LEU A 145 4.57 8.20 12.30
CA LEU A 145 4.67 7.23 11.20
C LEU A 145 5.38 7.80 9.97
N HIS A 146 5.41 9.12 9.80
CA HIS A 146 6.12 9.74 8.67
C HIS A 146 7.64 9.77 8.88
N LYS A 147 8.12 9.80 10.13
CA LYS A 147 9.56 9.73 10.44
C LYS A 147 10.18 8.38 10.08
N MET A 148 9.46 7.28 10.34
CA MET A 148 10.00 5.93 10.14
C MET A 148 10.40 5.63 8.68
N PRO A 149 9.62 5.98 7.62
CA PRO A 149 10.07 5.86 6.24
C PRO A 149 11.33 6.68 5.93
N LEU A 150 11.48 7.86 6.53
CA LEU A 150 12.66 8.72 6.30
C LEU A 150 13.91 8.06 6.85
N GLU A 151 13.82 7.47 8.03
CA GLU A 151 14.91 6.72 8.66
C GLU A 151 15.29 5.49 7.84
N GLN A 152 14.31 4.70 7.40
CA GLN A 152 14.55 3.50 6.59
C GLN A 152 15.24 3.83 5.26
N VAL A 153 14.79 4.89 4.59
CA VAL A 153 15.33 5.29 3.28
C VAL A 153 16.76 5.82 3.39
N ARG A 154 17.15 6.43 4.52
CA ARG A 154 18.54 6.87 4.75
C ARG A 154 19.52 5.70 4.78
N THR A 155 19.10 4.57 5.32
CA THR A 155 19.94 3.37 5.44
C THR A 155 19.89 2.45 4.22
N ASP A 156 18.83 2.54 3.39
CA ASP A 156 18.66 1.66 2.22
C ASP A 156 19.36 2.24 0.97
N PRO A 157 20.42 1.59 0.44
CA PRO A 157 21.16 2.08 -0.72
C PRO A 157 20.30 2.12 -2.01
N VAL A 158 19.32 1.22 -2.15
CA VAL A 158 18.41 1.21 -3.30
C VAL A 158 17.49 2.42 -3.23
N CYS A 159 16.92 2.73 -2.06
CA CYS A 159 16.10 3.91 -1.90
C CYS A 159 16.89 5.21 -2.10
N ARG A 160 18.14 5.29 -1.62
CA ARG A 160 19.02 6.44 -1.89
C ARG A 160 19.26 6.63 -3.38
N ARG A 161 19.55 5.54 -4.12
CA ARG A 161 19.71 5.59 -5.58
C ARG A 161 18.42 6.02 -6.28
N LEU A 162 17.27 5.50 -5.86
CA LEU A 162 15.97 5.91 -6.41
C LEU A 162 15.70 7.40 -6.19
N MET A 163 16.07 7.94 -5.03
CA MET A 163 15.90 9.37 -4.71
C MET A 163 16.82 10.31 -5.49
N THR A 164 17.81 9.80 -6.24
CA THR A 164 18.62 10.65 -7.14
C THR A 164 17.87 11.05 -8.41
N ALA A 165 16.79 10.33 -8.75
CA ALA A 165 15.91 10.72 -9.86
C ALA A 165 15.03 11.90 -9.46
N LEU A 166 14.81 12.83 -10.39
CA LEU A 166 13.89 13.96 -10.21
C LEU A 166 12.51 13.43 -9.81
N GLU A 167 11.88 14.09 -8.82
CA GLU A 167 10.54 13.79 -8.26
C GLU A 167 10.43 12.60 -7.28
N VAL A 168 11.48 11.82 -7.05
CA VAL A 168 11.39 10.65 -6.16
C VAL A 168 11.69 11.03 -4.71
N GLY A 169 10.62 11.29 -3.94
CA GLY A 169 10.72 11.48 -2.49
C GLY A 169 10.84 10.17 -1.69
N PRO A 170 11.14 10.25 -0.37
CA PRO A 170 11.36 9.06 0.47
C PRO A 170 10.21 8.05 0.51
N VAL A 171 8.96 8.55 0.61
CA VAL A 171 7.77 7.69 0.62
C VAL A 171 7.62 6.94 -0.70
N VAL A 172 7.94 7.61 -1.81
CA VAL A 172 7.89 7.04 -3.17
C VAL A 172 8.99 5.99 -3.34
N ALA A 173 10.23 6.32 -2.97
CA ALA A 173 11.37 5.41 -3.01
C ALA A 173 11.11 4.13 -2.19
N LEU A 174 10.59 4.28 -0.97
CA LEU A 174 10.26 3.13 -0.12
C LEU A 174 9.12 2.31 -0.71
N THR A 175 8.08 2.96 -1.27
CA THR A 175 6.97 2.27 -1.94
C THR A 175 7.49 1.40 -3.09
N ASN A 176 8.38 1.95 -3.93
CA ASN A 176 9.01 1.20 -5.00
C ASN A 176 9.84 0.03 -4.46
N ARG A 177 10.63 0.24 -3.40
CA ARG A 177 11.42 -0.81 -2.75
C ARG A 177 10.56 -1.94 -2.16
N THR A 178 9.33 -1.65 -1.70
CA THR A 178 8.39 -2.67 -1.21
C THR A 178 7.72 -3.49 -2.33
N CYS A 179 7.76 -2.99 -3.56
CA CYS A 179 7.12 -3.60 -4.70
C CYS A 179 8.12 -4.37 -5.55
N VAL A 180 9.32 -3.81 -5.73
CA VAL A 180 10.47 -4.49 -6.32
C VAL A 180 11.32 -5.05 -5.17
N ASP A 181 10.88 -6.18 -4.65
CA ASP A 181 11.52 -6.81 -3.49
C ASP A 181 12.80 -7.56 -3.87
N ASN A 182 12.79 -8.20 -5.05
CA ASN A 182 13.94 -8.83 -5.67
C ASN A 182 14.12 -8.27 -7.11
N PRO A 183 15.18 -7.47 -7.37
CA PRO A 183 15.39 -6.86 -8.69
C PRO A 183 15.66 -7.88 -9.79
N ALA A 184 16.23 -9.05 -9.46
CA ALA A 184 16.46 -10.12 -10.44
C ALA A 184 15.15 -10.67 -11.05
N LEU A 185 14.03 -10.58 -10.31
CA LEU A 185 12.72 -11.01 -10.82
C LEU A 185 12.10 -10.00 -11.78
N VAL A 186 12.42 -8.72 -11.65
CA VAL A 186 11.92 -7.67 -12.57
C VAL A 186 12.53 -7.82 -13.96
N ALA A 187 13.76 -8.30 -14.05
CA ALA A 187 14.42 -8.59 -15.32
C ALA A 187 13.73 -9.71 -16.12
N VAL A 188 13.06 -10.65 -15.43
CA VAL A 188 12.42 -11.83 -16.04
C VAL A 188 10.89 -11.67 -16.14
N ALA A 189 10.31 -10.69 -15.45
CA ALA A 189 8.86 -10.47 -15.39
C ALA A 189 8.31 -9.83 -16.67
N ARG A 190 7.12 -10.26 -17.11
CA ARG A 190 6.42 -9.61 -18.23
C ARG A 190 5.93 -8.21 -17.82
N LYS A 191 5.88 -7.28 -18.78
CA LYS A 191 5.35 -5.91 -18.58
C LYS A 191 3.98 -5.88 -17.88
N SER A 192 3.10 -6.85 -18.13
CA SER A 192 1.78 -6.98 -17.50
C SER A 192 1.83 -7.34 -16.01
N GLU A 193 2.79 -8.18 -15.60
CA GLU A 193 2.99 -8.61 -14.20
C GLU A 193 3.63 -7.49 -13.37
N ILE A 194 4.55 -6.74 -13.98
CA ILE A 194 5.11 -5.50 -13.42
C ILE A 194 3.99 -4.46 -13.24
N SER A 195 3.12 -4.30 -14.25
CA SER A 195 1.97 -3.38 -14.20
C SER A 195 0.98 -3.74 -13.08
N ALA A 196 0.67 -5.02 -12.84
CA ALA A 196 -0.21 -5.43 -11.73
C ALA A 196 0.39 -5.13 -10.34
N THR A 197 1.70 -5.33 -10.19
CA THR A 197 2.44 -5.02 -8.94
C THR A 197 2.52 -3.51 -8.70
N LEU A 198 2.64 -2.72 -9.77
CA LEU A 198 2.63 -1.25 -9.72
C LEU A 198 1.21 -0.68 -9.53
N HIS A 199 0.16 -1.29 -10.07
CA HIS A 199 -1.24 -0.89 -9.79
C HIS A 199 -1.61 -1.08 -8.31
N ALA A 200 -1.08 -2.11 -7.65
CA ALA A 200 -1.19 -2.24 -6.19
C ALA A 200 -0.49 -1.09 -5.43
N SER A 201 0.50 -0.45 -6.07
CA SER A 201 1.22 0.75 -5.60
C SER A 201 0.51 2.06 -5.95
N ALA A 202 -0.29 2.10 -7.02
CA ALA A 202 -1.15 3.24 -7.37
C ALA A 202 -2.22 3.51 -6.29
N LYS A 203 -2.57 2.51 -5.46
CA LYS A 203 -3.37 2.73 -4.25
C LYS A 203 -2.60 3.42 -3.13
N LEU A 204 -1.27 3.52 -3.20
CA LEU A 204 -0.39 4.19 -2.25
C LEU A 204 0.12 5.56 -2.76
N LEU A 205 0.29 5.75 -4.06
CA LEU A 205 0.78 7.01 -4.69
C LEU A 205 -0.29 7.75 -5.53
N PRO A 206 -0.19 9.08 -5.74
CA PRO A 206 -1.02 9.81 -6.71
C PRO A 206 -0.78 9.35 -8.15
N TRP A 207 -1.82 9.35 -9.00
CA TRP A 207 -1.78 8.81 -10.38
C TRP A 207 -0.65 9.41 -11.25
N VAL A 208 -0.38 10.71 -11.10
CA VAL A 208 0.66 11.46 -11.82
C VAL A 208 2.07 10.92 -11.56
N VAL A 209 2.33 10.46 -10.33
CA VAL A 209 3.62 9.88 -9.92
C VAL A 209 3.82 8.48 -10.52
N CYS A 210 2.74 7.77 -10.82
CA CYS A 210 2.78 6.43 -11.43
C CYS A 210 3.32 6.47 -12.87
N THR A 211 2.98 7.52 -13.64
CA THR A 211 3.42 7.70 -15.03
C THR A 211 4.89 8.13 -15.16
N SER A 212 5.38 9.03 -14.29
CA SER A 212 6.80 9.41 -14.26
C SER A 212 7.69 8.28 -13.71
N ILE A 213 7.20 7.50 -12.73
CA ILE A 213 7.87 6.24 -12.31
C ILE A 213 7.93 5.23 -13.44
N TRP A 214 6.88 5.09 -14.27
CA TRP A 214 6.91 4.16 -15.40
C TRP A 214 7.99 4.54 -16.43
N ARG A 215 8.15 5.83 -16.73
CA ARG A 215 9.25 6.34 -17.58
C ARG A 215 10.61 6.14 -16.90
N SER A 216 10.74 6.43 -15.61
CA SER A 216 12.00 6.27 -14.88
C SER A 216 12.40 4.80 -14.76
N VAL A 217 11.50 3.88 -14.43
CA VAL A 217 11.78 2.44 -14.31
C VAL A 217 12.07 1.82 -15.68
N SER A 218 11.39 2.25 -16.75
CA SER A 218 11.74 1.87 -18.13
C SER A 218 13.16 2.29 -18.52
N THR A 219 13.58 3.49 -18.08
CA THR A 219 14.91 4.04 -18.40
C THR A 219 15.99 3.45 -17.49
N THR A 220 15.68 3.21 -16.22
CA THR A 220 16.62 2.64 -15.23
C THR A 220 16.79 1.13 -15.42
N CYS A 221 15.77 0.40 -15.89
CA CYS A 221 15.92 -1.00 -16.30
C CYS A 221 16.78 -1.14 -17.56
N SER A 222 16.86 -0.12 -18.43
CA SER A 222 17.81 -0.12 -19.56
C SER A 222 19.24 0.19 -19.09
N ALA A 223 19.41 0.96 -18.01
CA ALA A 223 20.71 1.33 -17.43
C ALA A 223 21.27 0.34 -16.39
N LEU A 224 20.55 -0.75 -16.09
CA LEU A 224 21.00 -1.85 -15.20
C LEU A 224 21.36 -3.13 -15.99
N VAL A 225 21.45 -3.04 -17.32
CA VAL A 225 21.82 -4.14 -18.25
C VAL A 225 23.20 -3.88 -18.90
N PHE A 226 24.03 -3.03 -18.31
CA PHE A 226 25.48 -3.01 -18.54
C PHE A 226 26.22 -2.97 -17.21
#